data_AF-A0AAU3DRY5-F1
#
_entry.id   AF-A0AAU3DRY5-F1
#
_cell.length_a   1.000
_cell.length_b   1.000
_cell.length_c   1.000
_cell.angle_alpha   90.00
_cell.angle_beta   90.00
_cell.angle_gamma   90.00
#
_symmetry.space_group_name_H-M   'P 1'
#
loop_
_entity.id
_entity.type
_entity.pdbx_description
1 polymer ?
#
loop_
_entity_poly.entity_id
_entity_poly.type
_entity_poly.pdbx_seq_one_letter_code
_entity_poly.pdbx_strand_id
1 'polypeptide(L)'
;MTGTEGLVHFWLHFEGQSPVMAHGCGERLDLAVEEPYPSYDMQEFGSTVVGPVQPSDLLGGVIGQRLINVGLIQGYCNPPDVGAVVLRFDQSDLVIASLWDEWFLTQGPIPDKLQQYLSFKGWLGTINTTAESQRGRSQGPTEDAHSHGLFTD
;
A
#
# COMPACT_ATOMS: atom_id res chain seq x y z
N MET A 1 -25.50 1.94 -18.99
CA MET A 1 -25.38 1.90 -17.53
C MET A 1 -24.47 3.03 -17.14
N THR A 2 -25.01 4.13 -16.64
CA THR A 2 -24.24 5.26 -16.13
C THR A 2 -23.79 4.88 -14.73
N GLY A 3 -22.49 4.63 -14.54
CA GLY A 3 -21.92 4.41 -13.21
C GLY A 3 -22.10 5.69 -12.40
N THR A 4 -22.71 5.57 -11.22
CA THR A 4 -22.67 6.63 -10.21
C THR A 4 -21.26 6.67 -9.65
N GLU A 5 -20.48 7.64 -10.12
CA GLU A 5 -19.18 7.99 -9.56
C GLU A 5 -19.36 8.40 -8.09
N GLY A 6 -18.54 7.83 -7.21
CA GLY A 6 -18.57 8.12 -5.79
C GLY A 6 -17.16 8.04 -5.22
N LEU A 7 -16.80 8.99 -4.37
CA LEU A 7 -15.51 8.97 -3.67
C LEU A 7 -15.54 7.80 -2.67
N VAL A 8 -14.66 6.82 -2.89
CA VAL A 8 -14.45 5.73 -1.94
C VAL A 8 -13.35 6.16 -0.98
N HIS A 9 -13.70 6.31 0.29
CA HIS A 9 -12.72 6.35 1.37
C HIS A 9 -12.84 5.06 2.16
N PHE A 10 -11.72 4.44 2.51
CA PHE A 10 -11.73 3.30 3.42
C PHE A 10 -10.75 3.52 4.54
N TRP A 11 -11.13 3.03 5.72
CA TRP A 11 -10.32 3.08 6.92
C TRP A 11 -9.88 1.66 7.25
N LEU A 12 -8.59 1.49 7.52
CA LEU A 12 -8.04 0.29 8.10
C LEU A 12 -8.00 0.48 9.62
N HIS A 13 -8.79 -0.34 10.31
CA HIS A 13 -8.85 -0.34 11.77
C HIS A 13 -8.20 -1.60 12.31
N PHE A 14 -7.12 -1.43 13.07
CA PHE A 14 -6.43 -2.52 13.77
C PHE A 14 -6.63 -2.37 15.28
N GLU A 15 -6.79 -3.49 15.98
CA GLU A 15 -6.97 -3.47 17.42
C GLU A 15 -5.81 -2.74 18.11
N GLY A 16 -6.14 -1.72 18.91
CA GLY A 16 -5.17 -0.92 19.66
C GLY A 16 -4.35 0.07 18.81
N GLN A 17 -4.68 0.29 17.54
CA GLN A 17 -4.02 1.28 16.67
C GLN A 17 -4.99 2.37 16.22
N SER A 18 -4.47 3.56 15.94
CA SER A 18 -5.25 4.62 15.30
C SER A 18 -5.73 4.19 13.91
N PRO A 19 -6.95 4.55 13.50
CA PRO A 19 -7.42 4.28 12.15
C PRO A 19 -6.51 4.91 11.10
N VAL A 20 -6.29 4.18 10.00
CA VAL A 20 -5.56 4.70 8.84
C VAL A 20 -6.54 4.83 7.69
N MET A 21 -6.80 6.06 7.26
CA MET A 21 -7.55 6.35 6.05
C MET A 21 -6.65 6.10 4.84
N ALA A 22 -7.20 5.44 3.84
CA ALA A 22 -6.60 5.34 2.53
C ALA A 22 -7.40 6.17 1.53
N HIS A 23 -6.71 7.02 0.78
CA HIS A 23 -7.31 7.90 -0.22
C HIS A 23 -6.62 7.78 -1.57
N GLY A 24 -7.43 7.71 -2.62
CA GLY A 24 -6.98 7.76 -3.99
C GLY A 24 -6.68 9.21 -4.36
N CYS A 25 -5.51 9.45 -4.94
CA CYS A 25 -5.07 10.74 -5.44
C CYS A 25 -4.46 10.52 -6.83
N GLY A 26 -5.31 10.45 -7.85
CA GLY A 26 -4.86 10.07 -9.18
C GLY A 26 -4.38 8.62 -9.18
N GLU A 27 -3.12 8.42 -9.53
CA GLU A 27 -2.46 7.10 -9.54
C GLU A 27 -1.89 6.69 -8.18
N ARG A 28 -1.99 7.55 -7.16
CA ARG A 28 -1.42 7.31 -5.84
C ARG A 28 -2.48 6.88 -4.84
N LEU A 29 -2.12 5.92 -4.01
CA LEU A 29 -2.84 5.56 -2.80
C LEU A 29 -2.09 6.16 -1.61
N ASP A 30 -2.64 7.24 -1.08
CA ASP A 30 -2.10 7.91 0.09
C ASP A 30 -2.72 7.34 1.36
N LEU A 31 -1.92 7.26 2.42
CA LEU A 31 -2.31 6.77 3.72
C LEU A 31 -2.13 7.87 4.76
N ALA A 32 -3.19 8.17 5.51
CA ALA A 32 -3.19 9.17 6.56
C ALA A 32 -3.79 8.59 7.85
N VAL A 33 -3.21 8.92 9.00
CA VAL A 33 -3.80 8.59 10.30
C VAL A 33 -4.93 9.58 10.56
N GLU A 34 -6.15 9.17 10.26
CA GLU A 34 -7.35 10.01 10.33
C GLU A 34 -8.54 9.21 10.84
N GLU A 35 -9.31 9.80 11.74
CA GLU A 35 -10.56 9.20 12.22
C GLU A 35 -11.60 9.14 11.09
N PRO A 36 -12.45 8.10 11.06
CA PRO A 36 -13.63 8.10 10.20
C PRO A 36 -14.46 9.36 10.43
N TYR A 37 -14.95 9.95 9.34
CA TYR A 37 -15.82 11.11 9.47
C TYR A 37 -17.07 10.75 10.27
N PRO A 38 -17.61 11.68 11.08
CA PRO A 38 -18.98 11.53 11.56
C PRO A 38 -19.89 11.33 10.35
N SER A 39 -20.83 10.38 10.47
CA SER A 39 -21.70 9.89 9.38
C SER A 39 -22.01 10.95 8.33
N TYR A 40 -21.81 10.61 7.05
CA TYR A 40 -22.18 11.50 5.94
C TYR A 40 -23.63 11.96 6.12
N ASP A 41 -23.85 13.28 6.20
CA ASP A 41 -25.18 13.83 6.06
C ASP A 41 -25.64 13.58 4.63
N MET A 42 -26.49 12.59 4.47
CA MET A 42 -27.05 12.19 3.19
C MET A 42 -28.12 13.18 2.69
N GLN A 43 -28.37 14.25 3.46
CA GLN A 43 -29.36 15.30 3.22
C GLN A 43 -30.74 14.71 2.92
N GLU A 44 -31.62 15.46 2.26
CA GLU A 44 -33.02 15.05 2.06
C GLU A 44 -33.22 13.91 1.05
N PHE A 45 -32.18 13.55 0.28
CA PHE A 45 -32.30 12.61 -0.84
C PHE A 45 -31.51 11.30 -0.68
N GLY A 46 -30.66 11.16 0.33
CA GLY A 46 -29.85 9.97 0.50
C GLY A 46 -30.35 9.05 1.62
N SER A 47 -30.19 7.74 1.41
CA SER A 47 -30.54 6.71 2.38
C SER A 47 -29.44 5.65 2.48
N THR A 48 -29.06 5.27 3.70
CA THR A 48 -28.23 4.07 3.93
C THR A 48 -29.13 2.88 4.20
N VAL A 49 -28.97 1.81 3.42
CA VAL A 49 -29.65 0.53 3.66
C VAL A 49 -28.59 -0.53 3.92
N VAL A 50 -28.68 -1.19 5.07
CA VAL A 50 -27.82 -2.33 5.41
C VAL A 50 -28.58 -3.61 5.14
N GLY A 51 -28.07 -4.42 4.22
CA GLY A 51 -28.62 -5.73 3.87
C GLY A 51 -27.66 -6.87 4.24
N PRO A 52 -28.14 -8.13 4.22
CA PRO A 52 -27.26 -9.27 4.33
C PRO A 52 -26.33 -9.34 3.12
N VAL A 53 -25.08 -9.70 3.39
CA VAL A 53 -24.07 -9.95 2.35
C VAL A 53 -24.53 -11.03 1.38
N GLN A 54 -24.37 -10.78 0.08
CA GLN A 54 -24.64 -11.72 -1.00
C GLN A 54 -23.34 -12.36 -1.49
N PRO A 55 -23.38 -13.59 -2.02
CA PRO A 55 -22.21 -14.23 -2.62
C PRO A 55 -21.59 -13.45 -3.78
N SER A 56 -22.36 -12.58 -4.45
CA SER A 56 -21.90 -11.70 -5.52
C SER A 56 -21.24 -10.41 -5.02
N ASP A 57 -21.33 -10.11 -3.73
CA ASP A 57 -20.76 -8.89 -3.17
C ASP A 57 -19.24 -9.00 -3.15
N LEU A 58 -18.57 -8.00 -3.71
CA LEU A 58 -17.13 -7.97 -3.84
C LEU A 58 -16.39 -8.14 -2.51
N LEU A 59 -16.94 -7.55 -1.44
CA LEU A 59 -16.38 -7.68 -0.10
C LEU A 59 -16.94 -8.88 0.66
N GLY A 60 -17.96 -9.56 0.13
CA GLY A 60 -18.63 -10.63 0.85
C GLY A 60 -17.73 -11.82 1.13
N GLY A 61 -16.78 -12.09 0.24
CA GLY A 61 -15.75 -13.09 0.47
C GLY A 61 -14.83 -12.75 1.64
N VAL A 62 -14.55 -11.48 1.94
CA VAL A 62 -13.56 -11.09 2.97
C VAL A 62 -14.19 -10.78 4.34
N ILE A 63 -15.50 -10.62 4.42
CA ILE A 63 -16.19 -10.31 5.69
C ILE A 63 -15.99 -11.45 6.70
N GLY A 64 -15.56 -11.11 7.90
CA GLY A 64 -15.30 -12.06 8.99
C GLY A 64 -13.95 -12.79 8.90
N GLN A 65 -13.20 -12.60 7.81
CA GLN A 65 -11.85 -13.13 7.68
C GLN A 65 -10.84 -12.32 8.50
N ARG A 66 -9.76 -12.97 8.92
CA ARG A 66 -8.65 -12.31 9.63
C ARG A 66 -7.64 -11.77 8.63
N LEU A 67 -7.32 -10.48 8.71
CA LEU A 67 -6.21 -9.89 7.97
C LEU A 67 -4.87 -10.38 8.54
N ILE A 68 -4.05 -10.99 7.69
CA ILE A 68 -2.77 -11.63 8.04
C ILE A 68 -1.58 -10.79 7.61
N ASN A 69 -1.67 -10.14 6.44
CA ASN A 69 -0.58 -9.32 5.93
C ASN A 69 -1.09 -8.23 4.99
N VAL A 70 -0.25 -7.24 4.73
CA VAL A 70 -0.49 -6.19 3.75
C VAL A 70 0.74 -6.09 2.86
N GLY A 71 0.54 -5.95 1.55
CA GLY A 71 1.62 -5.79 0.59
C GLY A 71 1.43 -4.54 -0.25
N LEU A 72 2.55 -3.95 -0.67
CA LEU A 72 2.57 -2.74 -1.47
C LEU A 72 2.63 -3.10 -2.96
N ILE A 73 1.88 -2.37 -3.75
CA ILE A 73 1.90 -2.45 -5.21
C ILE A 73 2.28 -1.06 -5.72
N GLN A 74 3.38 -0.99 -6.48
CA GLN A 74 3.79 0.23 -7.14
C GLN A 74 2.80 0.54 -8.28
N GLY A 75 2.36 1.79 -8.34
CA GLY A 75 1.55 2.33 -9.43
C GLY A 75 2.40 2.77 -10.62
N TYR A 76 1.72 3.22 -11.68
CA TYR A 76 2.36 3.70 -12.91
C TYR A 76 3.06 5.06 -12.73
N CYS A 77 2.75 5.80 -11.66
CA CYS A 77 3.33 7.10 -11.35
C CYS A 77 4.83 7.03 -11.01
N ASN A 78 5.52 8.16 -11.22
CA ASN A 78 6.95 8.29 -10.95
C ASN A 78 7.28 7.86 -9.51
N PRO A 79 8.39 7.13 -9.28
CA PRO A 79 8.81 6.75 -7.93
C PRO A 79 8.88 7.96 -6.98
N PRO A 80 8.49 7.81 -5.70
CA PRO A 80 8.29 6.55 -4.96
C PRO A 80 6.81 6.21 -4.66
N ASP A 81 5.88 6.49 -5.58
CA ASP A 81 4.46 6.45 -5.23
C ASP A 81 3.84 5.04 -5.24
N VAL A 82 3.20 4.66 -4.12
CA VAL A 82 2.37 3.45 -3.99
C VAL A 82 1.03 3.74 -4.66
N GLY A 83 0.64 2.92 -5.65
CA GLY A 83 -0.65 3.08 -6.34
C GLY A 83 -1.72 2.10 -5.85
N ALA A 84 -1.31 1.06 -5.13
CA ALA A 84 -2.21 0.02 -4.67
C ALA A 84 -1.66 -0.74 -3.46
N VAL A 85 -2.57 -1.41 -2.75
CA VAL A 85 -2.25 -2.37 -1.69
C VAL A 85 -2.94 -3.70 -1.97
N VAL A 86 -2.31 -4.78 -1.51
CA VAL A 86 -2.95 -6.08 -1.36
C VAL A 86 -3.12 -6.40 0.11
N LEU A 87 -4.35 -6.66 0.53
CA LEU A 87 -4.71 -7.11 1.85
C LEU A 87 -4.85 -8.64 1.81
N ARG A 88 -3.98 -9.34 2.53
CA ARG A 88 -4.01 -10.80 2.62
C ARG A 88 -4.78 -11.25 3.84
N PHE A 89 -5.92 -11.89 3.60
CA PHE A 89 -6.71 -12.55 4.62
C PHE A 89 -6.35 -14.04 4.72
N ASP A 90 -6.95 -14.75 5.66
CA ASP A 90 -6.70 -16.17 5.91
C ASP A 90 -7.12 -17.08 4.75
N GLN A 91 -8.13 -16.69 3.97
CA GLN A 91 -8.65 -17.49 2.86
C GLN A 91 -8.63 -16.76 1.51
N SER A 92 -8.27 -15.48 1.47
CA SER A 92 -8.34 -14.67 0.26
C SER A 92 -7.39 -13.47 0.28
N ASP A 93 -7.09 -12.94 -0.90
CA ASP A 93 -6.40 -11.67 -1.06
C ASP A 93 -7.40 -10.64 -1.64
N LEU A 94 -7.35 -9.39 -1.19
CA LEU A 94 -8.10 -8.26 -1.75
C LEU A 94 -7.11 -7.20 -2.23
N VAL A 95 -7.14 -6.90 -3.52
CA VAL A 95 -6.37 -5.80 -4.11
C VAL A 95 -7.23 -4.55 -4.13
N ILE A 96 -6.67 -3.44 -3.66
CA ILE A 96 -7.27 -2.11 -3.70
C ILE A 96 -6.27 -1.18 -4.38
N ALA A 97 -6.69 -0.52 -5.46
CA ALA A 97 -5.84 0.35 -6.26
C ALA A 97 -6.52 1.69 -6.55
N SER A 98 -5.72 2.75 -6.57
CA SER A 98 -6.09 4.04 -7.16
C SER A 98 -5.64 4.05 -8.61
N LEU A 99 -6.57 4.27 -9.53
CA LEU A 99 -6.32 4.37 -10.97
C LEU A 99 -6.96 5.64 -11.50
N TRP A 100 -6.20 6.73 -11.47
CA TRP A 100 -6.64 8.05 -11.92
C TRP A 100 -7.79 8.57 -11.03
N ASP A 101 -8.97 8.75 -11.60
CA ASP A 101 -10.20 9.14 -10.91
C ASP A 101 -11.03 7.94 -10.41
N GLU A 102 -10.57 6.71 -10.68
CA GLU A 102 -11.27 5.49 -10.32
C GLU A 102 -10.58 4.73 -9.18
N TRP A 103 -11.42 4.05 -8.39
CA TRP A 103 -10.97 3.00 -7.49
C TRP A 103 -11.17 1.64 -8.13
N PHE A 104 -10.16 0.79 -8.01
CA PHE A 104 -10.24 -0.59 -8.44
C PHE A 104 -10.11 -1.54 -7.25
N LEU A 105 -11.11 -2.38 -7.06
CA LEU A 105 -11.14 -3.41 -6.04
C LEU A 105 -11.37 -4.77 -6.69
N THR A 106 -10.56 -5.76 -6.33
CA THR A 106 -10.76 -7.15 -6.79
C THR A 106 -10.27 -8.15 -5.75
N GLN A 107 -10.94 -9.30 -5.67
CA GLN A 107 -10.38 -10.44 -4.97
C GLN A 107 -9.36 -11.16 -5.86
N GLY A 108 -8.34 -11.76 -5.22
CA GLY A 108 -7.30 -12.53 -5.89
C GLY A 108 -6.16 -11.67 -6.45
N PRO A 109 -5.47 -12.13 -7.50
CA PRO A 109 -4.28 -11.45 -8.03
C PRO A 109 -4.64 -10.16 -8.78
N ILE A 110 -3.62 -9.33 -9.04
CA ILE A 110 -3.73 -8.19 -9.96
C ILE A 110 -4.17 -8.72 -11.34
N PRO A 111 -5.31 -8.26 -11.90
CA PRO A 111 -5.78 -8.71 -13.20
C PRO A 111 -4.76 -8.41 -14.29
N ASP A 112 -4.63 -9.29 -15.28
CA ASP A 112 -3.63 -9.19 -16.35
C ASP A 112 -3.63 -7.83 -17.05
N LYS A 113 -4.82 -7.26 -17.30
CA LYS A 113 -4.98 -5.94 -17.92
C LYS A 113 -4.35 -4.77 -17.13
N LEU A 114 -4.15 -4.95 -15.82
CA LEU A 114 -3.57 -3.95 -14.93
C LEU A 114 -2.09 -4.21 -14.61
N GLN A 115 -1.53 -5.37 -14.96
CA GLN A 115 -0.14 -5.71 -14.64
C GLN A 115 0.89 -4.79 -15.33
N GLN A 116 0.51 -4.13 -16.43
CA GLN A 116 1.33 -3.10 -17.08
C GLN A 116 1.41 -1.79 -16.30
N TYR A 117 0.46 -1.55 -15.38
CA TYR A 117 0.37 -0.33 -14.56
C TYR A 117 0.71 -0.60 -13.09
N LEU A 118 0.55 -1.84 -12.63
CA LEU A 118 0.65 -2.24 -11.24
C LEU A 118 1.69 -3.35 -11.08
N SER A 119 2.69 -3.11 -10.24
CA SER A 119 3.76 -4.07 -9.96
C SER A 119 3.89 -4.34 -8.47
N PHE A 120 3.68 -5.59 -8.06
CA PHE A 120 3.80 -5.99 -6.65
C PHE A 120 5.25 -5.82 -6.16
N LYS A 121 5.42 -5.10 -5.05
CA LYS A 121 6.75 -4.79 -4.47
C LYS A 121 7.15 -5.68 -3.32
N GLY A 122 6.18 -6.21 -2.60
CA GLY A 122 6.43 -7.08 -1.47
C GLY A 122 5.48 -6.82 -0.32
N TRP A 123 5.55 -7.72 0.64
CA TRP A 123 4.80 -7.65 1.88
C TRP A 123 5.45 -6.66 2.85
N LEU A 124 4.63 -5.92 3.59
CA LEU A 124 5.09 -5.10 4.71
C LEU A 124 5.82 -6.02 5.71
N GLY A 125 6.97 -5.55 6.19
CA GLY A 125 7.87 -6.35 7.04
C GLY A 125 8.88 -7.24 6.29
N THR A 126 8.77 -7.37 4.96
CA THR A 126 9.77 -8.08 4.12
C THR A 126 10.49 -7.15 3.13
N ILE A 127 10.04 -5.90 3.00
CA ILE A 127 10.70 -4.87 2.20
C ILE A 127 12.01 -4.45 2.87
N ASN A 128 13.13 -5.00 2.40
CA ASN A 128 14.46 -4.51 2.74
C ASN A 128 14.67 -3.15 2.05
N THR A 129 14.82 -2.09 2.86
CA THR A 129 15.15 -0.74 2.40
C THR A 129 16.53 -0.75 1.73
N THR A 130 16.57 -1.06 0.44
CA THR A 130 17.81 -1.00 -0.36
C THR A 130 17.98 0.44 -0.86
N ALA A 131 18.15 1.38 0.06
CA ALA A 131 18.36 2.79 -0.28
C ALA A 131 19.31 3.48 0.70
N GLU A 132 20.33 2.79 1.22
CA GLU A 132 21.41 3.42 1.99
C GLU A 132 22.70 2.57 1.94
N SER A 133 23.33 2.47 0.76
CA SER A 133 24.72 1.96 0.69
C SER A 133 25.56 2.51 -0.46
N GLN A 134 25.18 3.66 -1.03
CA GLN A 134 26.00 4.38 -2.02
C GLN A 134 26.08 5.88 -1.75
N ARG A 135 26.37 6.28 -0.51
CA ARG A 135 26.99 7.58 -0.20
C ARG A 135 27.97 7.41 0.96
N GLY A 136 29.16 6.92 0.65
CA GLY A 136 30.18 6.74 1.69
C GLY A 136 31.44 6.01 1.26
N ARG A 137 32.00 6.34 0.08
CA ARG A 137 33.42 6.08 -0.21
C ARG A 137 33.94 7.17 -1.14
N SER A 138 34.11 8.38 -0.60
CA SER A 138 35.11 9.31 -1.13
C SER A 138 36.46 8.87 -0.58
N GLN A 139 37.33 8.38 -1.47
CA GLN A 139 38.74 8.17 -1.21
C GLN A 139 39.43 9.52 -0.90
N GLY A 140 40.26 9.53 0.14
CA GLY A 140 41.27 10.55 0.42
C GLY A 140 42.41 9.87 1.16
N PRO A 141 43.68 10.05 0.75
CA PRO A 141 44.83 9.32 1.30
C PRO A 141 45.45 10.06 2.50
N THR A 142 45.98 9.31 3.46
CA THR A 142 46.93 9.84 4.46
C THR A 142 47.99 8.78 4.80
N GLU A 143 49.14 9.01 4.17
CA GLU A 143 50.54 8.88 4.64
C GLU A 143 50.93 8.04 5.88
N ASP A 144 51.99 7.26 5.62
CA ASP A 144 53.28 7.20 6.34
C ASP A 144 53.57 6.16 7.44
N ALA A 145 54.42 5.23 7.03
CA ALA A 145 55.77 4.95 7.54
C ALA A 145 55.96 4.65 9.04
N HIS A 146 56.26 3.38 9.34
CA HIS A 146 57.26 3.04 10.37
C HIS A 146 58.05 1.77 9.98
N SER A 147 59.24 2.05 9.45
CA SER A 147 60.55 1.43 9.72
C SER A 147 60.64 -0.04 10.16
N HIS A 148 61.16 -0.87 9.25
CA HIS A 148 61.77 -2.16 9.55
C HIS A 148 63.10 -1.97 10.30
N GLY A 149 63.25 -2.63 11.45
CA GLY A 149 64.53 -2.82 12.12
C GLY A 149 65.36 -3.88 11.41
N LEU A 150 66.61 -3.54 11.07
CA LEU A 150 67.67 -4.47 10.71
C LEU A 150 68.64 -4.59 11.90
N PHE A 151 68.96 -5.81 12.30
CA PHE A 151 70.05 -6.17 13.21
C PHE A 151 70.75 -7.42 12.66
N THR A 152 72.04 -7.29 12.36
CA THR A 152 73.18 -8.26 12.25
C THR A 152 74.24 -7.51 11.41
N ASP A 153 75.49 -7.24 11.80
CA ASP A 153 76.36 -7.61 12.93
C ASP A 153 77.13 -6.35 13.41
#